data_AF-A0A434UZG6-F1
#
_entry.id   AF-A0A434UZG6-F1
#
_cell.length_a   1.000
_cell.length_b   1.000
_cell.length_c   1.000
_cell.angle_alpha   90.00
_cell.angle_beta   90.00
_cell.angle_gamma   90.00
#
_symmetry.space_group_name_H-M   'P 1'
#
loop_
_entity.id
_entity.type
_entity.pdbx_description
1 polymer ?
#
loop_
_entity_poly.entity_id
_entity_poly.type
_entity_poly.pdbx_seq_one_letter_code
_entity_poly.pdbx_strand_id
1 'polypeptide(L)'
;ASWMDTYGLSPIHHENFDWTTLNATNKYAQKINGIWYKKGSDWGEQEGQMLTRFSLYRDMKVVTSHERIVGSKRVVCDEYRSNHTCKRSHDEYDYNDTYGPFASWQGCVEVRPYPYNVNDAAASGGPNNTGTGVGDPATM
;
A
#
# COMPACT_ATOMS: atom_id res chain seq x y z
N ALA A 1 -1.95 -11.82 -16.56
CA ALA A 1 -2.53 -12.90 -17.39
C ALA A 1 -4.05 -12.73 -17.41
N SER A 2 -4.73 -13.10 -18.48
CA SER A 2 -6.20 -12.89 -18.63
C SER A 2 -7.05 -13.68 -17.63
N TRP A 3 -6.52 -14.77 -17.09
CA TRP A 3 -7.17 -15.60 -16.06
C TRP A 3 -7.12 -14.98 -14.66
N MET A 4 -6.27 -13.99 -14.44
CA MET A 4 -6.04 -13.39 -13.13
C MET A 4 -7.03 -12.23 -12.90
N ASP A 5 -7.66 -12.20 -11.73
CA ASP A 5 -8.40 -11.03 -11.28
C ASP A 5 -7.42 -9.89 -10.99
N THR A 6 -7.32 -8.94 -11.91
CA THR A 6 -6.46 -7.76 -11.78
C THR A 6 -7.21 -6.57 -11.19
N TYR A 7 -8.53 -6.67 -11.05
CA TYR A 7 -9.42 -5.62 -10.60
C TYR A 7 -9.75 -5.72 -9.10
N GLY A 8 -9.46 -6.86 -8.48
CA GLY A 8 -9.72 -7.10 -7.07
C GLY A 8 -11.21 -7.29 -6.78
N LEU A 9 -11.92 -7.97 -7.67
CA LEU A 9 -13.32 -8.36 -7.47
C LEU A 9 -13.45 -9.54 -6.51
N SER A 10 -12.48 -10.45 -6.51
CA SER A 10 -12.45 -11.61 -5.65
C SER A 10 -12.17 -11.20 -4.20
N PRO A 11 -12.93 -11.75 -3.22
CA PRO A 11 -12.74 -11.47 -1.80
C PRO A 11 -11.30 -11.72 -1.31
N ILE A 12 -10.53 -12.60 -1.97
CA ILE A 12 -9.15 -12.90 -1.60
C ILE A 12 -8.23 -11.67 -1.65
N HIS A 13 -8.54 -10.68 -2.50
CA HIS A 13 -7.79 -9.41 -2.56
C HIS A 13 -7.97 -8.54 -1.33
N HIS A 14 -8.93 -8.88 -0.47
CA HIS A 14 -9.34 -8.12 0.70
C HIS A 14 -9.38 -8.99 1.96
N GLU A 15 -8.95 -10.25 1.86
CA GLU A 15 -8.84 -11.14 3.00
C GLU A 15 -7.88 -10.51 4.01
N ASN A 16 -8.36 -10.30 5.24
CA ASN A 16 -7.68 -9.62 6.33
C ASN A 16 -7.49 -8.09 6.17
N PHE A 17 -8.13 -7.46 5.17
CA PHE A 17 -8.09 -6.01 4.97
C PHE A 17 -9.50 -5.41 5.00
N ASP A 18 -9.78 -4.59 6.02
CA ASP A 18 -11.00 -3.78 6.07
C ASP A 18 -10.72 -2.36 5.52
N TRP A 19 -10.99 -2.17 4.23
CA TRP A 19 -10.79 -0.88 3.56
C TRP A 19 -11.70 0.23 4.08
N THR A 20 -12.80 -0.09 4.77
CA THR A 20 -13.70 0.94 5.32
C THR A 20 -13.02 1.76 6.42
N THR A 21 -11.95 1.23 7.01
CA THR A 21 -11.11 1.93 7.99
C THR A 21 -10.22 3.01 7.36
N LEU A 22 -9.98 2.97 6.04
CA LEU A 22 -9.31 4.04 5.30
C LEU A 22 -10.31 5.13 4.94
N ASN A 23 -10.57 6.06 5.85
CA ASN A 23 -11.65 7.05 5.72
C ASN A 23 -11.23 8.49 6.03
N ALA A 24 -9.94 8.83 5.87
CA ALA A 24 -9.48 10.20 6.10
C ALA A 24 -10.07 11.17 5.07
N THR A 25 -10.27 12.44 5.46
CA THR A 25 -11.01 13.46 4.70
C THR A 25 -10.61 13.55 3.21
N ASN A 26 -9.31 13.59 2.91
CA ASN A 26 -8.79 13.67 1.55
C ASN A 26 -7.97 12.42 1.16
N LYS A 27 -8.10 11.33 1.91
CA LYS A 27 -7.41 10.06 1.68
C LYS A 27 -8.24 8.87 2.16
N TYR A 28 -9.18 8.43 1.34
CA TYR A 28 -10.11 7.36 1.70
C TYR A 28 -10.19 6.28 0.62
N ALA A 29 -10.69 5.12 1.02
CA ALA A 29 -11.09 4.05 0.13
C ALA A 29 -12.57 4.21 -0.22
N GLN A 30 -12.92 4.06 -1.49
CA GLN A 30 -14.31 4.07 -1.95
C GLN A 30 -14.59 2.82 -2.79
N LYS A 31 -15.70 2.15 -2.51
CA LYS A 31 -16.16 1.02 -3.33
C LYS A 31 -17.08 1.53 -4.44
N ILE A 32 -16.74 1.25 -5.70
CA ILE A 32 -17.49 1.63 -6.90
C ILE A 32 -17.61 0.37 -7.77
N ASN A 33 -18.83 -0.05 -8.11
CA ASN A 33 -19.08 -1.26 -8.92
C ASN A 33 -18.32 -2.50 -8.41
N GLY A 34 -18.33 -2.74 -7.10
CA GLY A 34 -17.65 -3.89 -6.50
C GLY A 34 -16.15 -3.73 -6.27
N ILE A 35 -15.50 -2.74 -6.89
CA ILE A 35 -14.05 -2.52 -6.84
C ILE A 35 -13.73 -1.39 -5.85
N TRP A 36 -12.67 -1.56 -5.05
CA TRP A 36 -12.17 -0.50 -4.17
C TRP A 36 -11.19 0.41 -4.90
N TYR A 37 -11.29 1.71 -4.64
CA TYR A 37 -10.46 2.76 -5.24
C TYR A 37 -9.84 3.68 -4.19
N LYS A 38 -8.63 4.15 -4.47
CA LYS A 38 -7.96 5.24 -3.76
C LYS A 38 -8.62 6.56 -4.13
N LYS A 39 -9.25 7.25 -3.18
CA LYS A 39 -9.99 8.50 -3.45
C LYS A 39 -9.53 9.63 -2.54
N GLY A 40 -9.47 10.85 -3.10
CA GLY A 40 -9.01 12.05 -2.44
C GLY A 40 -7.60 12.46 -2.86
N SER A 41 -7.34 13.76 -2.79
CA SER A 41 -6.13 14.41 -3.33
C SER A 41 -4.83 13.94 -2.67
N ASP A 42 -4.90 13.47 -1.42
CA ASP A 42 -3.71 13.10 -0.64
C ASP A 42 -3.14 11.73 -1.06
N TRP A 43 -3.77 11.07 -2.04
CA TRP A 43 -3.16 9.96 -2.78
C TRP A 43 -2.19 10.42 -3.88
N GLY A 44 -2.22 11.71 -4.26
CA GLY A 44 -1.39 12.25 -5.32
C GLY A 44 -1.62 11.53 -6.66
N GLU A 45 -0.54 11.13 -7.33
CA GLU A 45 -0.59 10.40 -8.61
C GLU A 45 -1.30 9.03 -8.53
N GLN A 46 -1.52 8.52 -7.32
CA GLN A 46 -2.23 7.26 -7.11
C GLN A 46 -3.74 7.43 -6.95
N GLU A 47 -4.25 8.66 -6.95
CA GLU A 47 -5.70 8.90 -6.89
C GLU A 47 -6.41 8.22 -8.07
N GLY A 48 -7.52 7.55 -7.78
CA GLY A 48 -8.33 6.81 -8.75
C GLY A 48 -7.77 5.42 -9.10
N GLN A 49 -6.60 5.04 -8.59
CA GLN A 49 -6.11 3.67 -8.76
C GLN A 49 -6.87 2.70 -7.87
N MET A 50 -6.93 1.43 -8.30
CA MET A 50 -7.62 0.36 -7.57
C MET A 50 -6.86 -0.03 -6.30
N LEU A 51 -7.61 -0.31 -5.24
CA LEU A 51 -7.14 -0.91 -3.98
C LEU A 51 -7.36 -2.41 -4.03
N THR A 52 -6.29 -3.12 -4.30
CA THR A 52 -6.20 -4.58 -4.31
C THR A 52 -4.99 -5.03 -3.50
N ARG A 53 -4.93 -6.31 -3.13
CA ARG A 53 -3.72 -6.90 -2.53
C ARG A 53 -2.45 -6.64 -3.34
N PHE A 54 -2.54 -6.63 -4.69
CA PHE A 54 -1.41 -6.28 -5.55
C PHE A 54 -0.99 -4.81 -5.40
N SER A 55 -1.97 -3.89 -5.35
CA SER A 55 -1.66 -2.48 -5.10
C SER A 55 -0.98 -2.28 -3.76
N LEU A 56 -1.40 -3.01 -2.72
CA LEU A 56 -0.81 -2.94 -1.38
C LEU A 56 0.64 -3.41 -1.38
N TYR A 57 0.95 -4.53 -2.03
CA TYR A 57 2.34 -4.98 -2.17
C TYR A 57 3.21 -4.01 -2.97
N ARG A 58 2.65 -3.35 -3.99
CA ARG A 58 3.36 -2.31 -4.75
C ARG A 58 3.57 -1.02 -3.96
N ASP A 59 2.61 -0.67 -3.10
CA ASP A 59 2.69 0.50 -2.23
C ASP A 59 3.60 0.29 -1.02
N MET A 60 3.91 -0.97 -0.69
CA MET A 60 4.84 -1.30 0.37
C MET A 60 6.26 -0.87 -0.02
N LYS A 61 6.71 0.22 0.61
CA LYS A 61 8.02 0.82 0.38
C LYS A 61 8.95 0.58 1.57
N VAL A 62 10.26 0.55 1.29
CA VAL A 62 11.32 0.54 2.31
C VAL A 62 12.24 1.72 2.09
N VAL A 63 12.91 2.15 3.16
CA VAL A 63 14.06 3.05 3.03
C VAL A 63 15.18 2.29 2.33
N THR A 64 15.52 2.71 1.11
CA THR A 64 16.59 2.10 0.29
C THR A 64 17.91 2.82 0.42
N SER A 65 17.90 4.09 0.82
CA SER A 65 19.10 4.81 1.25
C SER A 65 18.78 5.73 2.42
N HIS A 66 19.76 5.87 3.31
CA HIS A 66 19.70 6.72 4.50
C HIS A 66 20.97 7.57 4.50
N GLU A 67 20.87 8.78 3.97
CA GLU A 67 22.04 9.64 3.74
C GLU A 67 22.05 10.82 4.69
N ARG A 68 23.18 11.03 5.36
CA ARG A 68 23.37 12.20 6.23
C ARG A 68 23.44 13.46 5.39
N ILE A 69 22.64 14.46 5.74
CA ILE A 69 22.67 15.77 5.08
C ILE A 69 24.00 16.47 5.40
N VAL A 70 24.73 16.90 4.37
CA VAL A 70 26.01 17.59 4.57
C VAL A 70 25.76 18.93 5.26
N GLY A 71 26.46 19.17 6.37
CA GLY A 71 26.34 20.40 7.13
C GLY A 71 25.17 20.44 8.12
N SER A 72 24.40 19.35 8.29
CA SER A 72 23.28 19.29 9.25
C SER A 72 23.68 19.06 10.71
N LYS A 73 24.98 19.15 11.03
CA LYS A 73 25.46 18.91 12.40
C LYS A 73 24.87 19.96 13.35
N ARG A 74 24.11 19.51 14.33
CA ARG A 74 23.66 20.33 15.47
C ARG A 74 24.16 19.73 16.78
N VAL A 75 24.63 20.58 17.69
CA VAL A 75 25.03 20.15 19.03
C VAL A 75 23.81 20.23 19.93
N VAL A 76 23.38 19.10 20.46
CA VAL A 76 22.24 19.00 21.37
C VAL A 76 22.75 18.74 22.78
N CYS A 77 22.22 19.49 23.74
CA CYS A 77 22.56 19.32 25.14
C CYS A 77 21.65 18.29 25.81
N ASP A 78 22.23 17.22 26.34
CA ASP A 78 21.51 16.16 27.04
C ASP A 78 21.30 16.47 28.53
N GLU A 79 22.22 17.23 29.12
CA GLU A 79 22.21 17.53 30.55
C GLU A 79 22.67 18.97 30.81
N TYR A 80 21.89 19.70 31.59
CA TYR A 80 22.18 21.08 31.99
C TYR A 80 22.70 21.13 33.42
N ARG A 81 23.64 22.05 33.68
CA ARG A 81 24.06 22.42 35.04
C ARG A 81 22.98 23.29 35.71
N SER A 82 23.10 23.46 37.02
CA SER A 82 22.24 24.36 37.81
C SER A 82 22.28 25.83 37.36
N ASN A 83 23.33 26.25 36.65
CA ASN A 83 23.44 27.58 36.04
C ASN A 83 22.96 27.63 34.57
N HIS A 84 22.17 26.63 34.14
CA HIS A 84 21.66 26.48 32.77
C HIS A 84 22.71 26.37 31.66
N THR A 85 23.99 26.15 31.99
CA THR A 85 25.01 25.84 30.98
C THR A 85 25.01 24.35 30.64
N CYS A 86 25.36 24.02 29.41
CA CYS A 86 25.40 22.61 28.99
C CYS A 86 26.53 21.84 29.68
N LYS A 87 26.19 20.72 30.32
CA LYS A 87 27.12 19.82 31.02
C LYS A 87 27.60 18.69 30.11
N ARG A 88 26.68 18.09 29.36
CA ARG A 88 26.92 16.98 28.44
C ARG A 88 26.11 17.19 27.17
N SER A 89 26.75 16.99 26.03
CA SER A 89 26.14 17.15 24.72
C SER A 89 26.57 16.05 23.77
N HIS A 90 25.77 15.84 22.74
CA HIS A 90 26.12 15.01 21.59
C HIS A 90 25.88 15.77 20.28
N ASP A 91 26.48 15.26 19.21
CA ASP A 91 26.23 15.73 17.86
C ASP A 91 25.04 14.97 17.28
N GLU A 92 24.01 15.69 16.85
CA GLU A 92 22.88 15.17 16.10
C GLU A 92 22.98 15.63 14.64
N TYR A 93 22.42 14.85 13.72
CA TYR A 93 22.45 15.10 12.30
C TYR A 93 21.08 14.85 11.69
N ASP A 94 20.73 15.65 10.69
CA ASP A 94 19.57 15.38 9.85
C ASP A 94 19.94 14.42 8.71
N TYR A 95 18.97 13.60 8.30
CA TYR A 95 19.11 12.58 7.27
C TYR A 95 18.03 12.75 6.19
N ASN A 96 18.37 12.34 4.97
CA ASN A 96 17.44 12.23 3.87
C ASN A 96 17.25 10.74 3.52
N ASP A 97 16.00 10.29 3.59
CA ASP A 97 15.61 8.92 3.27
C ASP A 97 15.09 8.84 1.84
N THR A 98 15.64 7.91 1.05
CA THR A 98 15.05 7.54 -0.24
C THR A 98 14.21 6.28 -0.05
N TYR A 99 13.00 6.27 -0.61
CA TYR A 99 12.07 5.16 -0.50
C TYR A 99 11.94 4.42 -1.84
N GLY A 100 12.12 3.10 -1.81
CA GLY A 100 11.95 2.21 -2.95
C GLY A 100 10.98 1.07 -2.66
N PRO A 101 10.66 0.22 -3.66
CA PRO A 101 9.78 -0.93 -3.46
C PRO A 101 10.40 -1.92 -2.47
N PHE A 102 9.59 -2.48 -1.57
CA PHE A 102 10.05 -3.51 -0.62
C PHE A 102 10.60 -4.75 -1.33
N ALA A 103 9.94 -5.18 -2.40
CA ALA A 103 10.38 -6.30 -3.22
C ALA A 103 9.84 -6.19 -4.64
N SER A 104 10.60 -6.74 -5.60
CA SER A 104 10.15 -6.94 -6.98
C SER A 104 9.35 -8.23 -7.08
N TRP A 105 8.14 -8.25 -6.52
CA TRP A 105 7.23 -9.39 -6.65
C TRP A 105 6.85 -9.56 -8.13
N GLN A 106 7.42 -10.57 -8.78
CA GLN A 106 7.09 -10.92 -10.18
C GLN A 106 5.84 -11.81 -10.30
N GLY A 107 5.11 -12.02 -9.20
CA GLY A 107 3.82 -12.70 -9.17
C GLY A 107 3.91 -14.17 -9.57
N CYS A 108 4.32 -15.03 -8.64
CA CYS A 108 4.10 -16.47 -8.79
C CYS A 108 2.90 -16.90 -7.94
N VAL A 109 1.76 -16.99 -8.65
CA VAL A 109 0.68 -17.99 -8.57
C VAL A 109 -0.10 -18.13 -7.25
N GLU A 110 -1.16 -17.33 -7.11
CA GLU A 110 -2.38 -17.78 -6.42
C GLU A 110 -3.14 -18.67 -7.42
N VAL A 111 -3.15 -19.99 -7.21
CA VAL A 111 -4.04 -20.90 -7.95
C VAL A 111 -5.47 -20.64 -7.47
N ARG A 112 -6.43 -20.50 -8.40
CA ARG A 112 -7.85 -20.33 -8.06
C ARG A 112 -8.33 -21.54 -7.25
N PRO A 113 -9.33 -21.38 -6.35
CA PRO A 113 -9.99 -22.52 -5.74
C PRO A 113 -10.53 -23.50 -6.80
N TYR A 114 -10.54 -24.79 -6.46
CA TYR A 114 -11.22 -25.81 -7.27
C TYR A 114 -12.67 -25.36 -7.56
N PRO A 115 -13.21 -25.55 -8.78
CA PRO A 115 -12.69 -26.35 -9.91
C PRO A 115 -11.85 -25.59 -10.96
N TYR A 116 -11.54 -24.31 -10.74
CA TYR A 116 -10.86 -23.47 -11.74
C TYR A 116 -9.35 -23.42 -11.55
N ASN A 117 -8.81 -24.32 -10.72
CA ASN A 117 -7.38 -24.45 -10.44
C ASN A 117 -6.57 -25.05 -11.61
N VAL A 118 -7.24 -25.55 -12.64
CA VAL A 118 -6.62 -26.31 -13.76
C VAL A 118 -6.85 -25.70 -15.15
N ASN A 119 -7.51 -24.53 -15.26
CA ASN A 119 -7.75 -23.88 -16.55
C ASN A 119 -7.40 -22.38 -16.52
N ASP A 120 -6.99 -21.86 -17.68
CA ASP A 120 -6.67 -20.44 -17.88
C ASP A 120 -7.90 -19.62 -18.32
N ALA A 121 -9.11 -20.05 -17.92
CA ALA A 121 -10.33 -19.32 -18.26
C ALA A 121 -10.25 -17.89 -17.71
N ALA A 122 -10.62 -16.90 -18.53
CA ALA A 122 -10.62 -15.51 -18.12
C ALA A 122 -11.57 -15.28 -16.95
N ALA A 123 -11.20 -14.39 -16.02
CA ALA A 123 -12.09 -13.97 -14.95
C ALA A 123 -13.36 -13.32 -15.54
N SER A 124 -14.52 -13.72 -15.02
CA SER A 124 -15.84 -13.19 -15.37
C SER A 124 -16.13 -11.94 -14.53
N GLY A 125 -15.46 -10.85 -14.83
CA GLY A 125 -15.81 -9.56 -14.26
C GLY A 125 -14.83 -8.46 -14.62
N GLY A 126 -15.40 -7.32 -14.99
CA GLY A 126 -14.64 -6.11 -15.29
C GLY A 126 -15.26 -4.89 -14.60
N PRO A 127 -14.71 -3.69 -14.81
CA PRO A 127 -15.21 -2.45 -14.20
C PRO A 127 -16.68 -2.11 -14.53
N ASN A 128 -17.27 -2.84 -15.48
CA ASN A 128 -18.67 -2.74 -15.89
C ASN A 128 -19.61 -3.69 -15.14
N ASN A 129 -19.11 -4.52 -14.20
CA ASN A 129 -19.97 -5.37 -13.38
C ASN A 129 -20.71 -4.52 -12.34
N THR A 130 -21.99 -4.26 -12.60
CA THR A 130 -22.89 -3.49 -11.73
C THR A 130 -23.55 -4.34 -10.63
N GLY A 131 -23.24 -5.64 -10.57
CA GLY A 131 -23.71 -6.52 -9.51
C GLY A 131 -22.76 -6.52 -8.32
N THR A 132 -23.27 -6.31 -7.10
CA THR A 132 -22.68 -6.95 -5.92
C THR A 132 -22.64 -8.44 -6.21
N GLY A 133 -21.47 -8.96 -6.58
CA GLY A 133 -21.25 -10.37 -6.82
C GLY A 133 -21.44 -11.14 -5.52
N VAL A 134 -22.68 -11.49 -5.21
CA VAL A 134 -23.01 -12.56 -4.26
C VAL A 134 -23.06 -13.82 -5.11
N GLY A 135 -21.90 -14.47 -5.25
CA GLY A 135 -21.70 -15.65 -6.06
C GLY A 135 -20.37 -16.31 -5.71
N ASP A 136 -20.25 -17.59 -6.01
CA ASP A 136 -19.04 -18.37 -5.78
C ASP A 136 -17.83 -17.65 -6.43
N PRO A 137 -16.78 -17.28 -5.66
CA PRO A 137 -15.58 -16.63 -6.18
C PRO A 137 -14.86 -17.45 -7.27
N ALA A 138 -15.23 -18.73 -7.42
CA ALA A 138 -14.79 -19.60 -8.49
C ALA A 138 -15.49 -19.30 -9.85
N THR A 139 -16.70 -18.75 -9.82
CA THR A 139 -17.52 -18.44 -11.02
C THR A 139 -17.46 -16.97 -11.47
N MET A 140 -16.82 -16.10 -10.69
CA MET A 140 -16.50 -14.71 -11.04
C MET A 140 -15.08 -14.56 -11.56
#